data_AF-A0A2E8UL47-F1
#
_entry.id   AF-A0A2E8UL47-F1
#
_cell.length_a   1.000
_cell.length_b   1.000
_cell.length_c   1.000
_cell.angle_alpha   90.00
_cell.angle_beta   90.00
_cell.angle_gamma   90.00
#
_symmetry.space_group_name_H-M   'P 1'
#
loop_
_entity.id
_entity.type
_entity.pdbx_description
1 polymer ?
#
loop_
_entity_poly.entity_id
_entity_poly.type
_entity_poly.pdbx_seq_one_letter_code
_entity_poly.pdbx_strand_id
1 'polypeptide(L)'
;MRTISLLFLGLMMAGGCGGGFREPWVMGQDGLYYQPGMGEFYNGEFDHTIDGERRKGRIVNGRLEGLFTVWYLSGIKKVEWTYVNGVYHGRAQSWFDGGLARTDLQFDRGRLVNGTTFKPDGSRASQLDNGTGTLLAYYANGQLHWEKTYQEGKRVGQRIYFPDGSLKSVQ
;
A
#
# COMPACT_ATOMS: atom_id res chain seq x y z
N MET A 1 16.56 14.67 -5.85
CA MET A 1 16.06 13.84 -4.73
C MET A 1 14.54 13.86 -4.81
N ARG A 2 13.92 12.73 -5.19
CA ARG A 2 12.48 12.67 -5.47
C ARG A 2 11.76 12.23 -4.20
N THR A 3 10.99 13.16 -3.64
CA THR A 3 10.00 12.95 -2.59
C THR A 3 9.10 11.77 -2.98
N ILE A 4 9.11 10.71 -2.16
CA ILE A 4 8.04 9.71 -2.18
C ILE A 4 6.85 10.41 -1.53
N SER A 5 6.05 11.09 -2.35
CA SER A 5 4.74 11.58 -1.94
C SER A 5 3.88 10.34 -1.66
N LEU A 6 3.83 9.95 -0.39
CA LEU A 6 2.71 9.19 0.15
C LEU A 6 1.47 10.03 -0.14
N LEU A 7 0.67 9.57 -1.09
CA LEU A 7 -0.67 10.08 -1.31
C LEU A 7 -1.47 9.80 -0.04
N PHE A 8 -1.38 10.71 0.92
CA PHE A 8 -2.42 10.93 1.91
C PHE A 8 -3.68 11.24 1.11
N LEU A 9 -4.59 10.27 1.06
CA LEU A 9 -5.95 10.52 0.65
C LEU A 9 -6.59 11.32 1.80
N GLY A 10 -6.31 12.62 1.83
CA GLY A 10 -6.97 13.56 2.72
C GLY A 10 -8.43 13.66 2.30
N LEU A 11 -9.29 12.96 3.01
CA LEU A 11 -10.69 13.34 3.13
C LEU A 11 -10.81 14.08 4.46
N MET A 12 -10.78 15.41 4.41
CA MET A 12 -11.33 16.20 5.50
C MET A 12 -12.84 16.00 5.50
N MET A 13 -13.36 15.39 6.56
CA MET A 13 -14.62 15.84 7.15
C MET A 13 -14.48 15.77 8.67
N ALA A 14 -14.78 16.92 9.28
CA ALA A 14 -14.85 17.10 10.71
C ALA A 14 -16.01 16.30 11.33
N GLY A 15 -15.83 15.91 12.59
CA GLY A 15 -16.92 15.59 13.51
C GLY A 15 -16.94 14.13 13.99
N GLY A 16 -16.33 13.88 15.14
CA GLY A 16 -16.50 12.61 15.83
C GLY A 16 -15.60 12.48 17.06
N CYS A 17 -16.08 12.95 18.20
CA CYS A 17 -15.45 12.74 19.51
C CYS A 17 -15.50 11.24 19.85
N GLY A 18 -14.33 10.61 19.97
CA GLY A 18 -14.17 9.23 20.43
C GLY A 18 -12.67 8.96 20.56
N GLY A 19 -12.21 8.50 21.72
CA GLY A 19 -10.79 8.42 22.08
C GLY A 19 -9.92 7.86 20.94
N GLY A 20 -9.25 8.75 20.22
CA GLY A 20 -8.49 8.40 19.02
C GLY A 20 -7.33 7.52 19.42
N PHE A 21 -7.27 6.32 18.88
CA PHE A 21 -6.07 5.50 18.96
C PHE A 21 -4.89 6.33 18.43
N ARG A 22 -3.94 6.63 19.31
CA ARG A 22 -2.72 7.33 18.94
C ARG A 22 -1.67 6.27 18.60
N GLU A 23 -1.09 6.36 17.41
CA GLU A 23 0.02 5.49 17.04
C GLU A 23 1.14 5.57 18.09
N PRO A 24 1.76 4.44 18.47
CA PRO A 24 2.82 4.43 19.48
C PRO A 24 4.16 4.93 18.92
N TRP A 25 4.19 5.38 17.67
CA TRP A 25 5.34 5.99 17.00
C TRP A 25 4.96 7.34 16.39
N VAL A 26 5.98 8.10 15.99
CA VAL A 26 5.86 9.26 15.11
C VAL A 26 6.69 8.99 13.85
N MET A 27 6.15 9.31 12.67
CA MET A 27 6.89 9.20 11.42
C MET A 27 7.70 10.48 11.17
N GLY A 28 9.01 10.34 11.04
CA GLY A 28 9.91 11.43 10.69
C GLY A 28 9.80 11.84 9.22
N GLN A 29 10.33 13.02 8.87
CA GLN A 29 10.39 13.49 7.48
C GLN A 29 11.30 12.63 6.58
N ASP A 30 12.16 11.83 7.19
CA ASP A 30 13.01 10.82 6.57
C ASP A 30 12.28 9.49 6.27
N GLY A 31 11.02 9.38 6.68
CA GLY A 31 10.21 8.16 6.53
C GLY A 31 10.51 7.07 7.56
N LEU A 32 11.28 7.38 8.61
CA LEU A 32 11.56 6.45 9.70
C LEU A 32 10.57 6.62 10.86
N TYR A 33 10.33 5.53 11.58
CA TYR A 33 9.44 5.49 12.73
C TYR A 33 10.23 5.71 14.02
N TYR A 34 9.79 6.65 14.83
CA TYR A 34 10.44 7.07 16.06
C TYR A 34 9.53 6.89 17.26
N GLN A 35 10.14 6.62 18.42
CA GLN A 35 9.43 6.70 19.69
C GLN A 35 9.01 8.16 19.96
N PRO A 36 7.81 8.40 20.49
CA PRO A 36 7.38 9.75 20.87
C PRO A 36 8.33 10.36 21.91
N GLY A 37 8.85 11.56 21.62
CA GLY A 37 9.57 12.39 22.60
C GLY A 37 11.09 12.20 22.66
N MET A 38 11.64 11.02 22.36
CA MET A 38 13.09 10.75 22.51
C MET A 38 13.89 10.79 21.20
N GLY A 39 13.24 10.80 20.04
CA GLY A 39 13.94 10.75 18.74
C GLY A 39 14.68 9.43 18.48
N GLU A 40 14.47 8.42 19.33
CA GLU A 40 14.98 7.07 19.11
C GLU A 40 14.12 6.31 18.11
N PHE A 41 14.72 5.36 17.40
CA PHE A 41 13.99 4.50 16.48
C PHE A 41 12.97 3.62 17.22
N TYR A 42 11.76 3.58 16.68
CA TYR A 42 10.74 2.67 17.17
C TYR A 42 11.10 1.22 16.82
N ASN A 43 10.83 0.33 17.77
CA ASN A 43 11.03 -1.11 17.64
C ASN A 43 9.83 -1.80 18.31
N GLY A 44 9.10 -2.61 17.56
CA GLY A 44 7.94 -3.31 18.11
C GLY A 44 6.99 -3.85 17.05
N GLU A 45 6.14 -4.77 17.48
CA GLU A 45 4.98 -5.20 16.72
C GLU A 45 3.80 -4.26 17.00
N PHE A 46 2.85 -4.22 16.07
CA PHE A 46 1.61 -3.48 16.24
C PHE A 46 0.45 -4.24 15.62
N ASP A 47 -0.72 -4.07 16.24
CA ASP A 47 -2.00 -4.61 15.81
C ASP A 47 -3.08 -3.65 16.31
N HIS A 48 -3.60 -2.81 15.43
CA HIS A 48 -4.53 -1.74 15.80
C HIS A 48 -5.59 -1.52 14.73
N THR A 49 -6.61 -0.74 15.05
CA THR A 49 -7.64 -0.32 14.08
C THR A 49 -7.63 1.20 13.97
N ILE A 50 -7.48 1.70 12.76
CA ILE A 50 -7.51 3.13 12.44
C ILE A 50 -8.59 3.33 11.38
N ASP A 51 -9.55 4.21 11.65
CA ASP A 51 -10.68 4.52 10.74
C ASP A 51 -11.44 3.27 10.26
N GLY A 52 -11.59 2.28 11.14
CA GLY A 52 -12.26 1.01 10.85
C GLY A 52 -11.41 -0.02 10.10
N GLU A 53 -10.18 0.32 9.69
CA GLU A 53 -9.25 -0.61 9.06
C GLU A 53 -8.26 -1.15 10.08
N ARG A 54 -8.29 -2.46 10.32
CA ARG A 54 -7.28 -3.12 11.15
C ARG A 54 -5.97 -3.19 10.38
N ARG A 55 -4.86 -2.94 11.06
CA ARG A 55 -3.50 -3.02 10.53
C ARG A 55 -2.61 -3.75 11.51
N LYS A 56 -1.77 -4.64 10.99
CA LYS A 56 -0.81 -5.41 11.77
C LYS A 56 0.54 -5.42 11.08
N GLY A 57 1.61 -5.32 11.84
CA GLY A 57 2.95 -5.44 11.31
C GLY A 57 4.01 -5.33 12.39
N ARG A 58 5.26 -5.20 11.95
CA ARG A 58 6.41 -5.04 12.82
C ARG A 58 7.32 -3.94 12.29
N ILE A 59 7.91 -3.20 13.22
CA ILE A 59 8.91 -2.18 12.95
C ILE A 59 10.19 -2.57 13.70
N VAL A 60 11.32 -2.52 13.01
CA VAL A 60 12.66 -2.74 13.55
C VAL A 60 13.56 -1.60 13.11
N ASN A 61 14.27 -0.98 14.04
CA ASN A 61 15.14 0.18 13.81
C ASN A 61 14.45 1.27 12.97
N GLY A 62 13.19 1.56 13.33
CA GLY A 62 12.40 2.60 12.70
C GLY A 62 11.97 2.28 11.27
N ARG A 63 12.00 1.01 10.85
CA ARG A 63 11.59 0.57 9.50
C ARG A 63 10.64 -0.61 9.58
N LEU A 64 9.68 -0.69 8.66
CA LEU A 64 8.81 -1.87 8.54
C LEU A 64 9.65 -3.12 8.23
N GLU A 65 9.33 -4.22 8.89
CA GLU A 65 10.05 -5.49 8.81
C GLU A 65 9.06 -6.66 8.77
N GLY A 66 9.27 -7.60 7.85
CA GLY A 66 8.41 -8.76 7.68
C GLY A 66 7.03 -8.44 7.10
N LEU A 67 6.04 -9.23 7.48
CA LEU A 67 4.67 -9.12 6.95
C LEU A 67 3.94 -7.93 7.58
N PHE A 68 3.39 -7.09 6.71
CA PHE A 68 2.44 -6.04 7.05
C PHE A 68 1.10 -6.35 6.37
N THR A 69 0.04 -6.38 7.17
CA THR A 69 -1.30 -6.74 6.71
C THR A 69 -2.30 -5.66 7.09
N VAL A 70 -3.22 -5.36 6.18
CA VAL A 70 -4.36 -4.49 6.39
C VAL A 70 -5.63 -5.29 6.10
N TRP A 71 -6.67 -5.09 6.90
CA TRP A 71 -7.98 -5.69 6.70
C TRP A 71 -9.03 -4.60 6.46
N TYR A 72 -10.01 -4.93 5.63
CA TYR A 72 -11.27 -4.19 5.53
C TYR A 72 -12.05 -4.26 6.85
N LEU A 73 -13.03 -3.38 7.02
CA LEU A 73 -13.95 -3.41 8.16
C LEU A 73 -14.71 -4.75 8.23
N SER A 74 -14.94 -5.39 7.08
CA SER A 74 -15.52 -6.73 6.95
C SER A 74 -14.66 -7.85 7.56
N GLY A 75 -13.39 -7.57 7.89
CA GLY A 75 -12.42 -8.56 8.33
C GLY A 75 -11.73 -9.31 7.20
N ILE A 76 -12.06 -9.02 5.95
CA ILE A 76 -11.36 -9.56 4.77
C ILE A 76 -10.02 -8.86 4.61
N LYS A 77 -8.97 -9.61 4.24
CA LYS A 77 -7.65 -9.02 3.97
C LYS A 77 -7.77 -8.02 2.83
N LYS A 78 -7.31 -6.80 3.06
CA LYS A 78 -7.26 -5.73 2.06
C LYS A 78 -5.92 -5.77 1.34
N VAL A 79 -4.83 -5.89 2.11
CA VAL A 79 -3.47 -5.95 1.56
C VAL A 79 -2.54 -6.76 2.47
N GLU A 80 -1.61 -7.48 1.86
CA GLU A 80 -0.43 -8.07 2.50
C GLU A 80 0.83 -7.64 1.74
N TRP A 81 1.78 -7.05 2.46
CA TRP A 81 3.09 -6.66 1.95
C TRP A 81 4.18 -7.26 2.81
N THR A 82 5.26 -7.69 2.18
CA THR A 82 6.46 -8.11 2.90
C THR A 82 7.54 -7.04 2.75
N TYR A 83 8.17 -6.68 3.86
CA TYR A 83 9.23 -5.69 3.94
C TYR A 83 10.51 -6.31 4.50
N VAL A 84 11.65 -5.84 4.01
CA VAL A 84 12.97 -6.08 4.61
C VAL A 84 13.67 -4.73 4.71
N ASN A 85 13.99 -4.30 5.93
CA ASN A 85 14.56 -2.98 6.22
C ASN A 85 13.77 -1.83 5.57
N GLY A 86 12.44 -1.86 5.67
CA GLY A 86 11.54 -0.83 5.14
C GLY A 86 11.36 -0.84 3.62
N VAL A 87 11.95 -1.81 2.92
CA VAL A 87 11.85 -1.94 1.45
C VAL A 87 10.98 -3.14 1.10
N TYR A 88 10.07 -2.98 0.13
CA TYR A 88 9.28 -4.11 -0.39
C TYR A 88 10.19 -5.25 -0.86
N HIS A 89 9.93 -6.45 -0.37
CA HIS A 89 10.66 -7.66 -0.77
C HIS A 89 9.75 -8.86 -0.63
N GLY A 90 9.78 -9.79 -1.58
CA GLY A 90 8.88 -10.94 -1.56
C GLY A 90 7.52 -10.63 -2.21
N ARG A 91 6.52 -11.40 -1.81
CA ARG A 91 5.17 -11.31 -2.36
C ARG A 91 4.38 -10.16 -1.74
N ALA A 92 3.58 -9.50 -2.57
CA ALA A 92 2.70 -8.39 -2.22
C ALA A 92 1.34 -8.62 -2.87
N GLN A 93 0.29 -8.77 -2.06
CA GLN A 93 -1.05 -9.11 -2.54
C GLN A 93 -2.09 -8.10 -2.05
N SER A 94 -3.11 -7.85 -2.86
CA SER A 94 -4.28 -7.09 -2.43
C SER A 94 -5.54 -7.75 -2.94
N TRP A 95 -6.65 -7.51 -2.27
CA TRP A 95 -7.95 -8.08 -2.59
C TRP A 95 -9.01 -6.97 -2.71
N PHE A 96 -10.09 -7.29 -3.40
CA PHE A 96 -11.34 -6.52 -3.29
C PHE A 96 -12.04 -6.87 -1.97
N ASP A 97 -12.96 -6.03 -1.52
CA ASP A 97 -13.71 -6.27 -0.26
C ASP A 97 -14.57 -7.55 -0.33
N GLY A 98 -14.88 -8.05 -1.54
CA GLY A 98 -15.49 -9.37 -1.74
C GLY A 98 -14.52 -10.56 -1.61
N GLY A 99 -13.25 -10.32 -1.30
CA GLY A 99 -12.22 -11.35 -1.10
C GLY A 99 -11.53 -11.85 -2.38
N LEU A 100 -11.99 -11.43 -3.57
CA LEU A 100 -11.31 -11.75 -4.83
C LEU A 100 -9.96 -11.03 -4.91
N ALA A 101 -8.95 -11.72 -5.45
CA ALA A 101 -7.63 -11.13 -5.67
C ALA A 101 -7.74 -9.92 -6.59
N ARG A 102 -7.00 -8.86 -6.27
CA ARG A 102 -6.89 -7.63 -7.05
C ARG A 102 -5.50 -7.45 -7.63
N THR A 103 -4.47 -7.76 -6.84
CA THR A 103 -3.08 -7.78 -7.29
C THR A 103 -2.33 -8.94 -6.66
N ASP A 104 -1.42 -9.53 -7.42
CA ASP A 104 -0.40 -10.45 -6.94
C ASP A 104 0.95 -10.06 -7.54
N LEU A 105 1.80 -9.45 -6.73
CA LEU A 105 3.04 -8.81 -7.15
C LEU A 105 4.21 -9.47 -6.43
N GLN A 106 5.34 -9.58 -7.12
CA GLN A 106 6.60 -10.08 -6.57
C GLN A 106 7.65 -8.99 -6.67
N PHE A 107 8.28 -8.67 -5.54
CA PHE A 107 9.37 -7.71 -5.44
C PHE A 107 10.67 -8.38 -5.03
N ASP A 108 11.78 -7.86 -5.54
CA ASP A 108 13.12 -8.11 -5.04
C ASP A 108 13.81 -6.78 -4.72
N ARG A 109 14.01 -6.52 -3.42
CA ARG A 109 14.70 -5.34 -2.88
C ARG A 109 14.16 -4.04 -3.49
N GLY A 110 12.84 -3.91 -3.51
CA GLY A 110 12.11 -2.75 -3.98
C GLY A 110 11.87 -2.71 -5.49
N ARG A 111 12.41 -3.65 -6.26
CA ARG A 111 12.17 -3.76 -7.71
C ARG A 111 11.07 -4.77 -7.97
N LEU A 112 10.06 -4.37 -8.75
CA LEU A 112 9.04 -5.30 -9.21
C LEU A 112 9.69 -6.29 -10.17
N VAL A 113 9.54 -7.60 -9.94
CA VAL A 113 10.07 -8.62 -10.85
C VAL A 113 8.96 -9.26 -11.67
N ASN A 114 7.83 -9.59 -11.05
CA ASN A 114 6.64 -10.11 -11.72
C ASN A 114 5.39 -9.51 -11.08
N GLY A 115 4.30 -9.42 -11.83
CA GLY A 115 3.04 -8.96 -11.29
C GLY A 115 1.86 -9.34 -12.15
N THR A 116 0.77 -9.73 -11.49
CA THR A 116 -0.53 -9.92 -12.12
C THR A 116 -1.55 -9.05 -11.41
N THR A 117 -2.45 -8.44 -12.18
CA THR A 117 -3.61 -7.75 -11.62
C THR A 117 -4.89 -8.36 -12.17
N PHE A 118 -5.97 -8.14 -11.43
CA PHE A 118 -7.27 -8.71 -11.73
C PHE A 118 -8.35 -7.62 -11.68
N LYS A 119 -9.41 -7.84 -12.45
CA LYS A 119 -10.64 -7.05 -12.42
C LYS A 119 -11.57 -7.55 -11.31
N PRO A 120 -12.62 -6.80 -10.95
CA PRO A 120 -13.57 -7.21 -9.91
C PRO A 120 -14.31 -8.52 -10.19
N ASP A 121 -14.44 -8.92 -11.46
CA ASP A 121 -15.02 -10.20 -11.88
C ASP A 121 -14.04 -11.39 -11.76
N GLY A 122 -12.80 -11.14 -11.28
CA GLY A 122 -11.74 -12.14 -11.15
C GLY A 122 -10.95 -12.39 -12.44
N SER A 123 -11.34 -11.79 -13.57
CA SER A 123 -10.58 -11.92 -14.81
C SER A 123 -9.23 -11.19 -14.72
N ARG A 124 -8.21 -11.70 -15.40
CA ARG A 124 -6.89 -11.07 -15.45
C ARG A 124 -6.97 -9.73 -16.18
N ALA A 125 -6.51 -8.67 -15.53
CA ALA A 125 -6.46 -7.32 -16.06
C ALA A 125 -5.15 -7.06 -16.82
N SER A 126 -4.02 -7.39 -16.20
CA SER A 126 -2.70 -7.20 -16.80
C SER A 126 -1.70 -8.16 -16.16
N GLN A 127 -0.61 -8.40 -16.87
CA GLN A 127 0.53 -9.16 -16.38
C GLN A 127 1.81 -8.45 -16.80
N LEU A 128 2.80 -8.50 -15.93
CA LEU A 128 4.15 -8.02 -16.13
C LEU A 128 5.10 -9.12 -15.70
N ASP A 129 6.06 -9.43 -16.56
CA ASP A 129 7.13 -10.37 -16.29
C ASP A 129 8.48 -9.65 -16.49
N ASN A 130 9.51 -10.09 -15.76
CA ASN A 130 10.87 -9.53 -15.82
C ASN A 130 10.96 -8.00 -15.60
N GLY A 131 10.09 -7.49 -14.71
CA GLY A 131 10.17 -6.12 -14.21
C GLY A 131 9.79 -5.02 -15.20
N THR A 132 9.35 -5.34 -16.42
CA THR A 132 9.07 -4.34 -17.46
C THR A 132 7.69 -4.53 -18.05
N GLY A 133 6.93 -3.43 -18.10
CA GLY A 133 5.56 -3.43 -18.63
C GLY A 133 4.64 -2.53 -17.83
N THR A 134 3.35 -2.63 -18.11
CA THR A 134 2.32 -1.79 -17.48
C THR A 134 1.31 -2.65 -16.74
N LEU A 135 1.07 -2.30 -15.48
CA LEU A 135 0.04 -2.92 -14.66
C LEU A 135 -1.17 -2.00 -14.52
N LEU A 136 -2.36 -2.58 -14.62
CA LEU A 136 -3.66 -1.92 -14.53
C LEU A 136 -4.44 -2.47 -13.34
N ALA A 137 -4.84 -1.63 -12.39
CA ALA A 137 -5.75 -2.04 -11.33
C ALA A 137 -7.06 -1.28 -11.40
N TYR A 138 -8.12 -1.95 -11.02
CA TYR A 138 -9.49 -1.46 -11.12
C TYR A 138 -10.10 -1.25 -9.75
N TYR A 139 -11.07 -0.35 -9.65
CA TYR A 139 -12.00 -0.23 -8.53
C TYR A 139 -13.04 -1.35 -8.59
N ALA A 140 -13.75 -1.59 -7.48
CA ALA A 140 -14.80 -2.59 -7.41
C ALA A 140 -15.96 -2.34 -8.39
N ASN A 141 -16.19 -1.09 -8.78
CA ASN A 141 -17.17 -0.71 -9.80
C ASN A 141 -16.70 -0.98 -11.25
N GLY A 142 -15.53 -1.58 -11.44
CA GLY A 142 -14.98 -1.92 -12.75
C GLY A 142 -14.24 -0.79 -13.46
N GLN A 143 -14.18 0.41 -12.89
CA GLN A 143 -13.42 1.52 -13.48
C GLN A 143 -11.93 1.40 -13.15
N LEU A 144 -11.08 1.96 -14.03
CA LEU A 144 -9.64 1.97 -13.82
C LEU A 144 -9.31 2.81 -12.59
N HIS A 145 -8.48 2.28 -11.68
CA HIS A 145 -8.01 2.98 -10.49
C HIS A 145 -6.60 3.54 -10.71
N TRP A 146 -5.70 2.70 -11.21
CA TRP A 146 -4.38 3.15 -11.58
C TRP A 146 -3.79 2.35 -12.73
N GLU A 147 -2.93 3.02 -13.47
CA GLU A 147 -2.00 2.47 -14.44
C GLU A 147 -0.59 2.76 -13.94
N LYS A 148 0.29 1.76 -13.88
CA LYS A 148 1.68 1.93 -13.47
C LYS A 148 2.60 1.25 -14.48
N THR A 149 3.51 2.03 -15.06
CA THR A 149 4.52 1.55 -16.01
C THR A 149 5.83 1.33 -15.28
N TYR A 150 6.46 0.19 -15.54
CA TYR A 150 7.74 -0.21 -14.97
C TYR A 150 8.76 -0.51 -16.06
N GLN A 151 10.02 -0.18 -15.76
CA GLN A 151 11.18 -0.53 -16.57
C GLN A 151 12.27 -1.03 -15.62
N GLU A 152 12.80 -2.24 -15.87
CA GLU A 152 13.78 -2.91 -14.99
C GLU A 152 13.35 -2.92 -13.51
N GLY A 153 12.07 -3.15 -13.27
CA GLY A 153 11.44 -3.22 -11.95
C GLY A 153 11.27 -1.88 -11.24
N LYS A 154 11.68 -0.76 -11.85
CA LYS A 154 11.46 0.59 -11.33
C LYS A 154 10.21 1.19 -11.95
N ARG A 155 9.36 1.84 -11.15
CA ARG A 155 8.20 2.57 -11.67
C ARG A 155 8.68 3.82 -12.41
N VAL A 156 8.38 3.90 -13.70
CA VAL A 156 8.76 5.02 -14.59
C VAL A 156 7.58 5.92 -14.96
N GLY A 157 6.35 5.46 -14.72
CA GLY A 157 5.16 6.28 -14.90
C GLY A 157 3.98 5.78 -14.09
N GLN A 158 3.07 6.68 -13.74
CA GLN A 158 1.78 6.34 -13.15
C GLN A 158 0.67 7.29 -13.57
N ARG A 159 -0.53 6.74 -13.74
CA ARG A 159 -1.79 7.49 -13.79
C ARG A 159 -2.70 6.96 -12.70
N ILE A 160 -3.37 7.86 -11.99
CA ILE A 160 -4.33 7.53 -10.94
C ILE A 160 -5.64 8.19 -11.34
N TYR A 161 -6.74 7.48 -11.16
CA TYR A 161 -8.07 7.90 -11.54
C TYR A 161 -8.98 7.91 -10.31
N PHE A 162 -10.03 8.72 -10.33
CA PHE A 162 -11.10 8.68 -9.35
C PHE A 162 -12.11 7.56 -9.67
N PRO A 163 -12.97 7.17 -8.72
CA PRO A 163 -14.02 6.16 -8.95
C PRO A 163 -15.13 6.55 -9.94
N ASP A 164 -15.10 7.77 -10.49
CA ASP A 164 -15.95 8.21 -11.60
C ASP A 164 -15.25 8.12 -12.97
N GLY A 165 -13.95 7.77 -12.98
CA GLY A 165 -13.13 7.57 -14.17
C GLY A 165 -12.32 8.81 -14.54
N SER A 166 -12.51 9.93 -13.86
CA SER A 166 -11.74 11.16 -14.10
C SER A 166 -10.29 11.00 -13.66
N LEU A 167 -9.36 11.62 -14.40
CA LEU A 167 -7.94 11.55 -14.09
C LEU A 167 -7.65 12.35 -12.82
N LYS A 168 -7.09 11.68 -11.81
CA LYS A 168 -6.69 12.29 -10.53
C LYS A 168 -5.26 12.80 -10.55
N SER A 169 -4.34 12.04 -11.13
CA SER A 169 -2.92 12.37 -11.11
C SER A 169 -2.16 11.64 -12.21
N VAL A 170 -1.10 12.27 -12.72
CA VAL A 170 -0.12 11.69 -13.63
C VAL A 170 1.29 12.05 -13.15
N GLN A 171 2.20 11.08 -13.17
CA GLN A 171 3.61 11.26 -12.81
C GLN A 171 4.51 10.39 -13.68
#